data_AF-A0AAI9FG37-F1
#
_entry.id   AF-A0AAI9FG37-F1
#
_cell.length_a   1.000
_cell.length_b   1.000
_cell.length_c   1.000
_cell.angle_alpha   90.00
_cell.angle_beta   90.00
_cell.angle_gamma   90.00
#
_symmetry.space_group_name_H-M   'P 1'
#
loop_
_entity.id
_entity.type
_entity.pdbx_description
1 polymer ?
#
loop_
_entity_poly.entity_id
_entity_poly.type
_entity_poly.pdbx_seq_one_letter_code
_entity_poly.pdbx_strand_id
1 'polypeptide(L)'
;MKELCYGSVCSGIEAASIAWEPLGMRPAWFAEIEPFPSAVLALRWPHVANLGDMTKLAKKVLAGEIESPDVLVGGTPCFTAGHMVLCKNGYKPIEDVCPGDYVVSHLGRLQQVKRVGSKIANTGLLNAVGQPLGIRTTNDHPFLAVRWKAQNTRKNGTYFKRELLSEPEWRAACDMPGYQWCALTNFNIASPDICSRFLSEEQAMYLAGAYVGDGYIRRWRGKSKKAVVFGINCQKLRKFHCRIPENIFSVASEIRGSIKVTLNDTCYANWLNEHFGELSHAKRIPAWVMSHPLRHVFLQGYLDTDGTPSGKAGFRINSVSPALAWGVAGLSQTCGYVSSVSFIEVEPKKVIEDRVVNQRNYYQVTICPQKLSRKSRLAHGMLLRTVKEFKSVGLDTVYNIEVEGDHSYILNGAVVHNCQAFSIAGLRGGLDDERGALTLKYVELANAIDDKRSESFLKPTVIVWENVPGVLSSADNAFGCFLAGLAGEDAPFEPGDRPESGKSNAFWRWDGKTGCHAPKWPQCGCIYGPQRKVAWRILDAQYFGVAQRRRRVF
;
A
#
# COMPACT_ATOMS: atom_id res chain seq x y z
N MET A 1 3.31 47.16 5.52
CA MET A 1 4.04 46.00 6.09
C MET A 1 4.90 45.42 4.98
N LYS A 2 6.11 44.94 5.30
CA LYS A 2 6.94 44.23 4.32
C LYS A 2 6.19 42.94 3.91
N GLU A 3 6.04 42.72 2.62
CA GLU A 3 5.43 41.51 2.07
C GLU A 3 6.34 40.31 2.34
N LEU A 4 5.84 39.27 3.04
CA LEU A 4 6.62 38.09 3.39
C LEU A 4 6.68 37.13 2.21
N CYS A 5 7.87 36.60 1.91
CA CYS A 5 8.04 35.61 0.85
C CYS A 5 8.34 34.20 1.38
N TYR A 6 7.87 33.16 0.69
CA TYR A 6 8.11 31.76 1.09
C TYR A 6 8.64 30.88 -0.04
N GLY A 7 9.49 29.92 0.31
CA GLY A 7 9.93 28.83 -0.55
C GLY A 7 9.15 27.55 -0.21
N SER A 8 8.56 26.92 -1.22
CA SER A 8 7.86 25.64 -1.06
C SER A 8 8.71 24.52 -1.65
N VAL A 9 8.90 23.41 -0.92
CA VAL A 9 9.62 22.22 -1.40
C VAL A 9 8.73 21.00 -1.26
N CYS A 10 8.84 20.06 -2.22
CA CYS A 10 7.82 19.02 -2.39
C CYS A 10 6.43 19.67 -2.55
N SER A 11 6.38 20.73 -3.35
CA SER A 11 5.30 21.71 -3.42
C SER A 11 3.96 21.07 -3.81
N GLY A 12 3.98 19.97 -4.57
CA GLY A 12 2.79 19.34 -5.11
C GLY A 12 1.95 20.36 -5.88
N ILE A 13 0.63 20.37 -5.63
CA ILE A 13 -0.29 21.36 -6.21
C ILE A 13 -0.40 22.65 -5.38
N GLU A 14 0.53 22.84 -4.42
CA GLU A 14 0.75 24.07 -3.67
C GLU A 14 -0.37 24.48 -2.72
N ALA A 15 -0.52 23.70 -1.64
CA ALA A 15 -1.46 24.00 -0.57
C ALA A 15 -1.07 25.24 0.25
N ALA A 16 0.23 25.56 0.35
CA ALA A 16 0.68 26.69 1.16
C ALA A 16 0.31 28.03 0.48
N SER A 17 0.45 28.17 -0.84
CA SER A 17 -0.04 29.37 -1.54
C SER A 17 -1.53 29.60 -1.37
N ILE A 18 -2.36 28.56 -1.49
CA ILE A 18 -3.80 28.70 -1.26
C ILE A 18 -4.11 29.24 0.15
N ALA A 19 -3.31 28.87 1.15
CA ALA A 19 -3.49 29.30 2.53
C ALA A 19 -2.90 30.69 2.81
N TRP A 20 -1.78 31.05 2.18
CA TRP A 20 -0.94 32.18 2.57
C TRP A 20 -1.06 33.40 1.66
N GLU A 21 -1.45 33.24 0.40
CA GLU A 21 -1.72 34.39 -0.49
C GLU A 21 -2.83 35.29 0.02
N PRO A 22 -3.96 34.78 0.56
CA PRO A 22 -4.97 35.64 1.19
C PRO A 22 -4.45 36.43 2.41
N LEU A 23 -3.32 36.00 2.99
CA LEU A 23 -2.66 36.68 4.10
C LEU A 23 -1.64 37.74 3.63
N GLY A 24 -1.51 37.96 2.31
CA GLY A 24 -0.55 38.88 1.72
C GLY A 24 0.88 38.33 1.69
N MET A 25 1.06 37.01 1.74
CA MET A 25 2.35 36.37 1.53
C MET A 25 2.49 35.97 0.06
N ARG A 26 3.71 36.01 -0.48
CA ARG A 26 3.98 35.60 -1.86
C ARG A 26 4.96 34.43 -1.94
N PRO A 27 4.80 33.50 -2.88
CA PRO A 27 5.83 32.50 -3.13
C PRO A 27 7.05 33.16 -3.79
N ALA A 28 8.23 32.99 -3.20
CA ALA A 28 9.50 33.38 -3.82
C ALA A 28 9.87 32.41 -4.94
N TRP A 29 9.68 31.12 -4.68
CA TRP A 29 9.94 30.03 -5.61
C TRP A 29 9.26 28.75 -5.12
N PHE A 30 9.07 27.83 -6.06
CA PHE A 30 8.68 26.46 -5.79
C PHE A 30 9.84 25.51 -6.08
N ALA A 31 9.86 24.36 -5.43
CA ALA A 31 10.74 23.26 -5.75
C ALA A 31 9.87 22.03 -5.95
N GLU A 32 9.60 21.75 -7.21
CA GLU A 32 8.81 20.63 -7.66
C GLU A 32 9.43 20.05 -8.92
N ILE A 33 9.92 18.82 -8.84
CA ILE A 33 10.54 18.15 -10.00
C ILE A 33 9.50 17.58 -10.95
N GLU A 34 8.26 17.49 -10.49
CA GLU A 34 7.26 16.64 -11.09
C GLU A 34 6.46 17.34 -12.18
N PRO A 35 6.37 16.80 -13.42
CA PRO A 35 5.81 17.53 -14.56
C PRO A 35 4.37 18.01 -14.39
N PHE A 36 3.47 17.21 -13.80
CA PHE A 36 2.07 17.62 -13.65
C PHE A 36 1.88 18.74 -12.61
N PRO A 37 2.38 18.62 -11.37
CA PRO A 37 2.27 19.70 -10.41
C PRO A 37 3.10 20.90 -10.89
N SER A 38 4.26 20.69 -11.52
CA SER A 38 4.99 21.77 -12.20
C SER A 38 4.15 22.49 -13.26
N ALA A 39 3.32 21.78 -14.03
CA ALA A 39 2.40 22.38 -14.99
C ALA A 39 1.23 23.08 -14.30
N VAL A 40 0.71 22.55 -13.20
CA VAL A 40 -0.29 23.22 -12.36
C VAL A 40 0.30 24.51 -11.77
N LEU A 41 1.54 24.47 -11.28
CA LEU A 41 2.29 25.62 -10.79
C LEU A 41 2.49 26.64 -11.91
N ALA A 42 2.94 26.20 -13.09
CA ALA A 42 3.11 27.07 -14.24
C ALA A 42 1.78 27.69 -14.72
N LEU A 43 0.65 26.99 -14.56
CA LEU A 43 -0.67 27.49 -14.93
C LEU A 43 -1.22 28.48 -13.89
N ARG A 44 -1.10 28.16 -12.61
CA ARG A 44 -1.69 28.92 -11.49
C ARG A 44 -0.81 30.08 -11.02
N TRP A 45 0.50 29.87 -11.06
CA TRP A 45 1.56 30.80 -10.65
C TRP A 45 2.63 30.93 -11.74
N PRO A 46 2.26 31.37 -12.96
CA PRO A 46 3.19 31.47 -14.10
C PRO A 46 4.38 32.41 -13.86
N HIS A 47 4.26 33.30 -12.87
CA HIS A 47 5.25 34.30 -12.50
C HIS A 47 6.24 33.81 -11.43
N VAL A 48 6.04 32.59 -10.90
CA VAL A 48 6.86 32.03 -9.82
C VAL A 48 7.75 30.93 -10.39
N ALA A 49 9.06 31.04 -10.15
CA ALA A 49 10.01 30.06 -10.66
C ALA A 49 9.85 28.71 -9.93
N ASN A 50 9.72 27.63 -10.70
CA ASN A 50 9.90 26.28 -10.18
C ASN A 50 11.37 25.85 -10.37
N LEU A 51 12.09 25.71 -9.28
CA LEU A 51 13.52 25.42 -9.20
C LEU A 51 13.85 23.93 -9.28
N GLY A 52 12.83 23.06 -9.30
CA GLY A 52 12.98 21.62 -9.45
C GLY A 52 13.50 20.92 -8.20
N ASP A 53 14.66 20.26 -8.32
CA ASP A 53 15.17 19.32 -7.33
C ASP A 53 15.65 20.02 -6.05
N MET A 54 14.90 19.83 -4.95
CA MET A 54 15.19 20.45 -3.65
C MET A 54 16.60 20.14 -3.12
N THR A 55 17.18 18.99 -3.49
CA THR A 55 18.50 18.57 -3.01
C THR A 55 19.63 19.46 -3.54
N LYS A 56 19.36 20.24 -4.60
CA LYS A 56 20.32 21.15 -5.23
C LYS A 56 20.19 22.59 -4.74
N LEU A 57 19.12 22.91 -4.02
CA LEU A 57 18.79 24.30 -3.70
C LEU A 57 19.73 24.91 -2.66
N ALA A 58 20.19 24.14 -1.67
CA ALA A 58 21.07 24.66 -0.62
C ALA A 58 22.33 25.34 -1.20
N LYS A 59 22.96 24.70 -2.20
CA LYS A 59 24.13 25.25 -2.91
C LYS A 59 23.79 26.52 -3.67
N LYS A 60 22.64 26.54 -4.36
CA LYS A 60 22.17 27.71 -5.13
C LYS A 60 21.85 28.90 -4.23
N VAL A 61 21.25 28.65 -3.06
CA VAL A 61 21.00 29.70 -2.05
C VAL A 61 22.31 30.32 -1.59
N LEU A 62 23.29 29.51 -1.18
CA LEU A 62 24.59 30.00 -0.71
C LEU A 62 25.33 30.81 -1.79
N ALA A 63 25.28 30.34 -3.04
CA ALA A 63 25.82 31.04 -4.19
C ALA A 63 25.09 32.36 -4.54
N GLY A 64 23.93 32.63 -3.93
CA GLY A 64 23.10 33.80 -4.24
C GLY A 64 22.35 33.70 -5.57
N GLU A 65 22.24 32.50 -6.13
CA GLU A 65 21.55 32.26 -7.41
C GLU A 65 20.02 32.27 -7.27
N ILE A 66 19.50 31.97 -6.07
CA ILE A 66 18.06 31.93 -5.76
C ILE A 66 17.76 32.68 -4.46
N GLU A 67 16.61 33.34 -4.40
CA GLU A 67 16.19 34.18 -3.27
C GLU A 67 16.12 33.37 -1.97
N SER A 68 16.56 33.95 -0.86
CA SER A 68 16.48 33.33 0.48
C SER A 68 15.17 33.75 1.17
N PRO A 69 14.13 32.90 1.18
CA PRO A 69 12.78 33.32 1.57
C PRO A 69 12.66 33.58 3.07
N ASP A 70 11.62 34.33 3.46
CA ASP A 70 11.26 34.52 4.86
C ASP A 70 10.67 33.27 5.51
N VAL A 71 10.10 32.33 4.71
CA VAL A 71 9.52 31.06 5.19
C VAL A 71 9.89 29.87 4.28
N LEU A 72 10.04 28.64 4.82
CA LEU A 72 10.27 27.37 4.08
C LEU A 72 9.23 26.26 4.45
N VAL A 73 8.68 25.47 3.50
CA VAL A 73 7.60 24.45 3.74
C VAL A 73 7.64 23.12 2.90
N GLY A 74 7.17 21.92 3.39
CA GLY A 74 7.08 20.61 2.61
C GLY A 74 6.54 19.28 3.30
N GLY A 75 6.31 18.14 2.55
CA GLY A 75 5.86 16.75 3.01
C GLY A 75 5.81 15.52 1.98
N THR A 76 5.62 14.20 2.33
CA THR A 76 5.88 13.00 1.42
C THR A 76 4.91 11.74 1.31
N PRO A 77 4.20 11.50 0.17
CA PRO A 77 3.58 10.20 -0.34
C PRO A 77 4.43 9.18 -1.19
N CYS A 78 3.97 7.91 -1.47
CA CYS A 78 4.88 6.74 -1.77
C CYS A 78 4.58 5.64 -2.87
N PHE A 79 3.35 5.32 -3.35
CA PHE A 79 3.08 4.25 -4.38
C PHE A 79 2.23 4.69 -5.59
N THR A 80 2.45 4.24 -6.84
CA THR A 80 1.64 4.73 -7.97
C THR A 80 0.20 4.19 -8.04
N ALA A 81 -0.66 4.83 -8.84
CA ALA A 81 -2.03 4.37 -9.10
C ALA A 81 -2.08 2.91 -9.61
N GLY A 82 -3.21 2.23 -9.37
CA GLY A 82 -3.49 0.87 -9.83
C GLY A 82 -2.91 -0.24 -8.95
N HIS A 83 -2.09 0.09 -7.94
CA HIS A 83 -1.68 -0.88 -6.93
C HIS A 83 -2.85 -1.25 -6.03
N MET A 84 -3.06 -2.53 -5.80
CA MET A 84 -4.24 -3.06 -5.13
C MET A 84 -3.96 -3.30 -3.65
N VAL A 85 -4.65 -2.56 -2.77
CA VAL A 85 -4.60 -2.73 -1.32
C VAL A 85 -5.67 -3.73 -0.88
N LEU A 86 -5.30 -4.72 -0.07
CA LEU A 86 -6.26 -5.68 0.49
C LEU A 86 -7.10 -5.02 1.59
N CYS A 87 -8.31 -4.59 1.22
CA CYS A 87 -9.30 -4.03 2.13
C CYS A 87 -10.23 -5.14 2.67
N LYS A 88 -11.02 -4.82 3.72
CA LYS A 88 -12.01 -5.72 4.34
C LYS A 88 -12.91 -6.41 3.30
N ASN A 89 -13.40 -5.64 2.34
CA ASN A 89 -14.34 -6.11 1.31
C ASN A 89 -13.67 -6.61 0.03
N GLY A 90 -12.33 -6.77 0.04
CA GLY A 90 -11.53 -7.25 -1.08
C GLY A 90 -10.48 -6.23 -1.51
N TYR A 91 -9.73 -6.57 -2.55
CA TYR A 91 -8.71 -5.68 -3.09
C TYR A 91 -9.34 -4.43 -3.72
N LYS A 92 -8.73 -3.28 -3.45
CA LYS A 92 -9.15 -1.97 -3.95
C LYS A 92 -7.92 -1.18 -4.44
N PRO A 93 -7.97 -0.44 -5.56
CA PRO A 93 -6.87 0.42 -5.98
C PRO A 93 -6.49 1.42 -4.88
N ILE A 94 -5.20 1.69 -4.69
CA ILE A 94 -4.69 2.53 -3.60
C ILE A 94 -5.23 3.96 -3.66
N GLU A 95 -5.45 4.48 -4.87
CA GLU A 95 -6.04 5.79 -5.14
C GLU A 95 -7.52 5.89 -4.72
N ASP A 96 -8.22 4.76 -4.65
CA ASP A 96 -9.64 4.67 -4.29
C ASP A 96 -9.85 4.37 -2.79
N VAL A 97 -8.78 4.09 -2.05
CA VAL A 97 -8.85 3.86 -0.61
C VAL A 97 -9.26 5.16 0.08
N CYS A 98 -10.20 5.07 1.01
CA CYS A 98 -10.71 6.23 1.74
C CYS A 98 -10.38 6.12 3.23
N PRO A 99 -10.24 7.26 3.94
CA PRO A 99 -10.25 7.26 5.40
C PRO A 99 -11.51 6.57 5.92
N GLY A 100 -11.35 5.71 6.93
CA GLY A 100 -12.43 4.88 7.48
C GLY A 100 -12.54 3.49 6.86
N ASP A 101 -11.93 3.25 5.69
CA ASP A 101 -11.77 1.89 5.16
C ASP A 101 -10.95 1.03 6.14
N TYR A 102 -11.12 -0.28 6.08
CA TYR A 102 -10.31 -1.23 6.85
C TYR A 102 -9.43 -2.03 5.91
N VAL A 103 -8.13 -2.13 6.22
CA VAL A 103 -7.13 -2.88 5.47
C VAL A 103 -6.51 -3.97 6.32
N VAL A 104 -5.95 -5.00 5.68
CA VAL A 104 -5.29 -6.11 6.38
C VAL A 104 -3.84 -5.76 6.67
N SER A 105 -3.40 -5.86 7.92
CA SER A 105 -2.01 -5.61 8.34
C SER A 105 -1.08 -6.81 8.14
N HIS A 106 0.22 -6.66 8.42
CA HIS A 106 1.19 -7.76 8.44
C HIS A 106 0.87 -8.87 9.45
N LEU A 107 -0.03 -8.62 10.42
CA LEU A 107 -0.49 -9.63 11.37
C LEU A 107 -1.76 -10.35 10.92
N GLY A 108 -2.22 -10.08 9.69
CA GLY A 108 -3.41 -10.73 9.11
C GLY A 108 -4.73 -10.25 9.71
N ARG A 109 -4.74 -9.13 10.45
CA ARG A 109 -5.94 -8.54 11.09
C ARG A 109 -6.32 -7.21 10.44
N LEU A 110 -7.58 -6.80 10.62
CA LEU A 110 -8.08 -5.53 10.09
C LEU A 110 -7.60 -4.35 10.92
N GLN A 111 -7.18 -3.29 10.24
CA GLN A 111 -6.81 -1.99 10.80
C GLN A 111 -7.50 -0.89 10.02
N GLN A 112 -7.95 0.18 10.70
CA GLN A 112 -8.59 1.29 10.02
C GLN A 112 -7.56 2.18 9.31
N VAL A 113 -7.87 2.55 8.08
CA VAL A 113 -7.19 3.61 7.34
C VAL A 113 -7.59 4.93 7.98
N LYS A 114 -6.62 5.63 8.55
CA LYS A 114 -6.84 6.96 9.12
C LYS A 114 -6.76 8.03 8.07
N ARG A 115 -5.88 7.87 7.08
CA ARG A 115 -5.60 8.90 6.09
C ARG A 115 -5.21 8.28 4.76
N VAL A 116 -5.43 9.06 3.72
CA VAL A 116 -4.92 8.83 2.38
C VAL A 116 -4.32 10.14 1.87
N GLY A 117 -3.44 10.07 0.89
CA GLY A 117 -2.87 11.25 0.24
C GLY A 117 -2.17 10.88 -1.05
N SER A 118 -1.88 11.89 -1.88
CA SER A 118 -1.14 11.73 -3.12
C SER A 118 -0.15 12.89 -3.32
N LYS A 119 0.94 12.61 -4.03
CA LYS A 119 1.90 13.58 -4.60
C LYS A 119 2.45 12.99 -5.88
N ILE A 120 3.39 13.65 -6.52
CA ILE A 120 4.23 13.00 -7.51
C ILE A 120 5.64 12.81 -6.91
N ALA A 121 6.29 11.70 -7.21
CA ALA A 121 7.60 11.38 -6.67
C ALA A 121 8.43 10.59 -7.67
N ASN A 122 9.75 10.62 -7.48
CA ASN A 122 10.63 9.69 -8.17
C ASN A 122 10.34 8.27 -7.71
N THR A 123 10.07 7.41 -8.69
CA THR A 123 9.73 6.01 -8.46
C THR A 123 10.73 5.09 -9.11
N GLY A 124 10.93 3.94 -8.48
CA GLY A 124 11.50 2.79 -9.12
C GLY A 124 10.50 1.65 -9.21
N LEU A 125 10.80 0.73 -10.11
CA LEU A 125 10.06 -0.50 -10.33
C LEU A 125 10.75 -1.64 -9.59
N LEU A 126 10.09 -2.12 -8.54
CA LEU A 126 10.50 -3.30 -7.81
C LEU A 126 10.00 -4.55 -8.55
N ASN A 127 10.88 -5.23 -9.27
CA ASN A 127 10.55 -6.45 -9.99
C ASN A 127 10.74 -7.67 -9.09
N ALA A 128 9.66 -8.38 -8.81
CA ALA A 128 9.70 -9.50 -7.88
C ALA A 128 8.90 -10.71 -8.37
N VAL A 129 9.26 -11.90 -7.90
CA VAL A 129 8.51 -13.12 -8.21
C VAL A 129 7.07 -12.95 -7.73
N GLY A 130 6.10 -13.13 -8.65
CA GLY A 130 4.67 -12.91 -8.35
C GLY A 130 4.11 -11.56 -8.75
N GLN A 131 5.00 -10.61 -9.02
CA GLN A 131 4.72 -9.24 -9.47
C GLN A 131 5.22 -9.10 -10.91
N PRO A 132 4.59 -9.72 -11.93
CA PRO A 132 5.10 -9.66 -13.30
C PRO A 132 5.07 -8.24 -13.88
N LEU A 133 4.21 -7.35 -13.38
CA LEU A 133 4.22 -5.91 -13.69
C LEU A 133 5.15 -5.08 -12.79
N GLY A 134 5.77 -5.69 -11.78
CA GLY A 134 6.50 -5.00 -10.72
C GLY A 134 5.62 -4.21 -9.76
N ILE A 135 6.24 -3.62 -8.74
CA ILE A 135 5.60 -2.65 -7.83
C ILE A 135 6.31 -1.31 -8.04
N ARG A 136 5.58 -0.30 -8.52
CA ARG A 136 6.12 1.04 -8.76
C ARG A 136 5.91 1.92 -7.52
N THR A 137 7.02 2.33 -6.91
CA THR A 137 7.04 2.92 -5.56
C THR A 137 8.23 3.86 -5.40
N THR A 138 8.18 4.76 -4.42
CA THR A 138 9.35 5.52 -3.97
C THR A 138 10.45 4.58 -3.46
N ASN A 139 11.70 4.97 -3.66
CA ASN A 139 12.88 4.18 -3.31
C ASN A 139 12.88 3.71 -1.85
N ASP A 140 12.53 4.60 -0.92
CA ASP A 140 12.61 4.33 0.52
C ASP A 140 11.39 3.60 1.09
N HIS A 141 10.41 3.23 0.25
CA HIS A 141 9.20 2.63 0.77
C HIS A 141 9.48 1.26 1.41
N PRO A 142 9.02 1.00 2.64
CA PRO A 142 9.33 -0.22 3.35
C PRO A 142 8.50 -1.44 2.95
N PHE A 143 9.21 -2.51 2.62
CA PHE A 143 8.68 -3.85 2.46
C PHE A 143 9.15 -4.74 3.61
N LEU A 144 8.29 -5.65 4.08
CA LEU A 144 8.74 -6.70 4.97
C LEU A 144 9.57 -7.70 4.17
N ALA A 145 10.81 -7.88 4.57
CA ALA A 145 11.83 -8.57 3.81
C ALA A 145 12.53 -9.64 4.64
N VAL A 146 12.96 -10.72 3.98
CA VAL A 146 13.80 -11.76 4.57
C VAL A 146 15.01 -11.99 3.69
N ARG A 147 16.20 -11.97 4.27
CA ARG A 147 17.42 -12.35 3.58
C ARG A 147 17.49 -13.86 3.45
N TRP A 148 17.79 -14.34 2.26
CA TRP A 148 18.06 -15.76 2.03
C TRP A 148 19.41 -15.93 1.36
N LYS A 149 20.21 -16.85 1.90
CA LYS A 149 21.45 -17.32 1.27
C LYS A 149 21.45 -18.83 1.26
N ALA A 150 21.93 -19.39 0.15
CA ALA A 150 22.27 -20.80 0.10
C ALA A 150 23.79 -20.94 0.05
N GLN A 151 24.33 -21.75 0.94
CA GLN A 151 25.75 -22.06 1.00
C GLN A 151 25.93 -23.56 0.79
N ASN A 152 26.87 -23.93 -0.09
CA ASN A 152 27.32 -25.32 -0.18
C ASN A 152 28.20 -25.60 1.04
N THR A 153 27.82 -26.58 1.85
CA THR A 153 28.56 -26.98 3.06
C THR A 153 28.92 -28.45 2.94
N ARG A 154 30.11 -28.81 3.41
CA ARG A 154 30.57 -30.20 3.44
C ARG A 154 30.43 -30.74 4.85
N LYS A 155 29.77 -31.89 5.03
CA LYS A 155 29.73 -32.64 6.28
C LYS A 155 29.89 -34.12 5.95
N ASN A 156 30.81 -34.80 6.64
CA ASN A 156 31.13 -36.21 6.43
C ASN A 156 31.45 -36.58 4.98
N GLY A 157 32.22 -35.73 4.28
CA GLY A 157 32.65 -36.00 2.91
C GLY A 157 31.63 -35.62 1.82
N THR A 158 30.35 -35.45 2.14
CA THR A 158 29.28 -35.11 1.19
C THR A 158 28.96 -33.60 1.20
N TYR A 159 28.77 -33.02 0.02
CA TYR A 159 28.26 -31.65 -0.12
C TYR A 159 26.74 -31.63 0.03
N PHE A 160 26.23 -30.75 0.87
CA PHE A 160 24.81 -30.44 0.97
C PHE A 160 24.60 -28.93 0.99
N LYS A 161 23.42 -28.50 0.59
CA LYS A 161 23.05 -27.09 0.53
C LYS A 161 22.45 -26.67 1.87
N ARG A 162 23.16 -25.81 2.61
CA ARG A 162 22.63 -25.18 3.83
C ARG A 162 21.93 -23.89 3.45
N GLU A 163 20.65 -23.79 3.79
CA GLU A 163 19.89 -22.55 3.65
C GLU A 163 19.99 -21.72 4.94
N LEU A 164 20.30 -20.43 4.78
CA LEU A 164 20.37 -19.46 5.86
C LEU A 164 19.31 -18.39 5.59
N LEU A 165 18.39 -18.24 6.53
CA LEU A 165 17.31 -17.25 6.52
C LEU A 165 17.53 -16.28 7.67
N SER A 166 17.38 -14.98 7.42
CA SER A 166 17.31 -13.99 8.50
C SER A 166 15.92 -13.95 9.12
N GLU A 167 15.79 -13.26 10.25
CA GLU A 167 14.48 -12.80 10.73
C GLU A 167 13.87 -11.78 9.74
N PRO A 168 12.54 -11.62 9.73
CA PRO A 168 11.87 -10.57 8.94
C PRO A 168 12.27 -9.16 9.41
N GLU A 169 12.60 -8.29 8.46
CA GLU A 169 12.98 -6.89 8.70
C GLU A 169 12.27 -5.95 7.71
N TRP A 170 12.02 -4.70 8.11
CA TRP A 170 11.55 -3.67 7.19
C TRP A 170 12.70 -3.15 6.35
N ARG A 171 12.52 -3.10 5.04
CA ARG A 171 13.57 -2.72 4.11
C ARG A 171 13.06 -1.82 2.99
N ALA A 172 13.81 -0.77 2.69
CA ALA A 172 13.53 0.14 1.59
C ALA A 172 13.48 -0.60 0.24
N ALA A 173 12.61 -0.15 -0.66
CA ALA A 173 12.37 -0.76 -1.97
C ALA A 173 13.64 -0.88 -2.81
N CYS A 174 14.50 0.15 -2.82
CA CYS A 174 15.76 0.15 -3.56
C CYS A 174 16.77 -0.91 -3.05
N ASP A 175 16.64 -1.35 -1.81
CA ASP A 175 17.55 -2.30 -1.16
C ASP A 175 17.04 -3.72 -1.06
N MET A 176 15.83 -3.94 -1.59
CA MET A 176 15.25 -5.26 -1.72
C MET A 176 16.00 -6.22 -2.67
N PRO A 177 16.81 -5.80 -3.68
CA PRO A 177 17.59 -6.75 -4.46
C PRO A 177 18.46 -7.67 -3.58
N GLY A 178 18.33 -8.98 -3.79
CA GLY A 178 18.98 -10.00 -2.95
C GLY A 178 18.19 -10.42 -1.70
N TYR A 179 17.04 -9.77 -1.44
CA TYR A 179 16.08 -10.14 -0.41
C TYR A 179 14.84 -10.79 -1.00
N GLN A 180 13.97 -11.27 -0.12
CA GLN A 180 12.67 -11.78 -0.46
C GLN A 180 11.58 -10.93 0.19
N TRP A 181 10.57 -10.54 -0.58
CA TRP A 181 9.39 -9.92 -0.02
C TRP A 181 8.46 -10.97 0.59
N CYS A 182 7.75 -10.57 1.64
CA CYS A 182 6.85 -11.44 2.39
C CYS A 182 5.40 -11.29 1.91
N ALA A 183 4.75 -12.41 1.62
CA ALA A 183 3.31 -12.49 1.40
C ALA A 183 2.66 -13.29 2.53
N LEU A 184 1.54 -12.80 3.07
CA LEU A 184 0.84 -13.50 4.14
C LEU A 184 0.15 -14.77 3.66
N THR A 185 0.24 -15.81 4.48
CA THR A 185 -0.51 -17.05 4.29
C THR A 185 -1.55 -17.29 5.38
N ASN A 186 -1.50 -16.50 6.46
CA ASN A 186 -2.38 -16.61 7.62
C ASN A 186 -3.10 -15.27 7.86
N PHE A 187 -4.41 -15.37 8.12
CA PHE A 187 -5.30 -14.24 8.33
C PHE A 187 -6.18 -14.53 9.56
N ASN A 188 -6.54 -13.49 10.30
CA ASN A 188 -7.43 -13.56 11.44
C ASN A 188 -8.52 -12.50 11.30
N ILE A 189 -9.52 -12.82 10.48
CA ILE A 189 -10.64 -11.94 10.15
C ILE A 189 -11.93 -12.76 10.34
N ALA A 190 -12.86 -12.21 11.12
CA ALA A 190 -14.15 -12.85 11.35
C ALA A 190 -14.96 -12.94 10.04
N SER A 191 -15.55 -14.11 9.80
CA SER A 191 -16.50 -14.31 8.71
C SER A 191 -17.88 -13.78 9.07
N PRO A 192 -18.62 -13.19 8.11
CA PRO A 192 -20.02 -12.84 8.31
C PRO A 192 -20.88 -14.10 8.32
N ASP A 193 -22.07 -14.00 8.90
CA ASP A 193 -23.08 -15.04 8.77
C ASP A 193 -23.51 -15.16 7.30
N ILE A 194 -23.58 -16.40 6.81
CA ILE A 194 -24.05 -16.68 5.46
C ILE A 194 -25.57 -16.65 5.46
N CYS A 195 -26.18 -15.76 4.67
CA CYS A 195 -27.64 -15.75 4.54
C CYS A 195 -28.13 -16.73 3.46
N SER A 196 -28.56 -17.92 3.85
CA SER A 196 -29.33 -18.82 2.99
C SER A 196 -30.38 -19.57 3.80
N ARG A 197 -31.50 -19.92 3.16
CA ARG A 197 -32.56 -20.73 3.78
C ARG A 197 -32.40 -22.23 3.57
N PHE A 198 -31.54 -22.63 2.64
CA PHE A 198 -31.53 -24.00 2.11
C PHE A 198 -30.14 -24.64 2.08
N LEU A 199 -29.07 -23.82 2.13
CA LEU A 199 -27.71 -24.29 1.95
C LEU A 199 -27.03 -24.55 3.28
N SER A 200 -26.31 -25.67 3.37
CA SER A 200 -25.27 -25.79 4.40
C SER A 200 -24.14 -24.79 4.13
N GLU A 201 -23.35 -24.48 5.16
CA GLU A 201 -22.21 -23.56 5.04
C GLU A 201 -21.21 -24.00 3.95
N GLU A 202 -20.95 -25.31 3.85
CA GLU A 202 -20.08 -25.88 2.81
C GLU A 202 -20.66 -25.69 1.40
N GLN A 203 -21.96 -25.97 1.22
CA GLN A 203 -22.63 -25.77 -0.07
C GLN A 203 -22.66 -24.30 -0.47
N ALA A 204 -22.92 -23.41 0.50
CA ALA A 204 -22.86 -21.97 0.27
C ALA A 204 -21.45 -21.54 -0.13
N MET A 205 -20.41 -21.92 0.62
CA MET A 205 -19.04 -21.53 0.26
C MET A 205 -18.62 -22.05 -1.12
N TYR A 206 -19.00 -23.29 -1.49
CA TYR A 206 -18.79 -23.80 -2.85
C TYR A 206 -19.50 -22.96 -3.91
N LEU A 207 -20.79 -22.69 -3.72
CA LEU A 207 -21.61 -21.90 -4.64
C LEU A 207 -21.15 -20.44 -4.72
N ALA A 208 -20.61 -19.88 -3.65
CA ALA A 208 -20.04 -18.53 -3.65
C ALA A 208 -18.79 -18.48 -4.54
N GLY A 209 -17.92 -19.50 -4.45
CA GLY A 209 -16.80 -19.67 -5.37
C GLY A 209 -17.25 -19.79 -6.81
N ALA A 210 -18.22 -20.67 -7.08
CA ALA A 210 -18.79 -20.84 -8.41
C ALA A 210 -19.49 -19.57 -8.92
N TYR A 211 -20.09 -18.79 -8.01
CA TYR A 211 -20.77 -17.53 -8.35
C TYR A 211 -19.76 -16.50 -8.82
N VAL A 212 -18.62 -16.42 -8.13
CA VAL A 212 -17.55 -15.49 -8.51
C VAL A 212 -16.96 -15.81 -9.89
N GLY A 213 -16.96 -17.08 -10.32
CA GLY A 213 -16.64 -17.46 -11.69
C GLY A 213 -17.79 -17.15 -12.66
N ASP A 214 -18.70 -18.11 -12.82
CA ASP A 214 -19.72 -18.11 -13.89
C ASP A 214 -21.13 -17.64 -13.43
N GLY A 215 -21.28 -17.22 -12.18
CA GLY A 215 -22.59 -16.83 -11.64
C GLY A 215 -23.03 -15.40 -11.98
N TYR A 216 -24.34 -15.20 -12.09
CA TYR A 216 -24.99 -13.89 -12.15
C TYR A 216 -26.33 -13.89 -11.40
N ILE A 217 -26.87 -12.69 -11.10
CA ILE A 217 -28.13 -12.54 -10.38
C ILE A 217 -29.26 -12.23 -11.35
N ARG A 218 -30.29 -13.09 -11.37
CA ARG A 218 -31.54 -12.86 -12.10
C ARG A 218 -32.53 -12.11 -11.22
N ARG A 219 -33.18 -11.09 -11.79
CA ARG A 219 -34.26 -10.30 -11.16
C ARG A 219 -35.55 -10.43 -11.95
N TRP A 220 -36.68 -10.30 -11.26
CA TRP A 220 -38.01 -10.23 -11.87
C TRP A 220 -38.56 -8.81 -11.71
N ARG A 221 -38.93 -8.18 -12.83
CA ARG A 221 -39.48 -6.82 -12.82
C ARG A 221 -40.75 -6.77 -11.96
N GLY A 222 -40.83 -5.78 -11.07
CA GLY A 222 -41.98 -5.59 -10.18
C GLY A 222 -42.08 -6.60 -9.02
N LYS A 223 -41.09 -7.47 -8.79
CA LYS A 223 -41.07 -8.40 -7.66
C LYS A 223 -39.79 -8.24 -6.85
N SER A 224 -39.87 -8.31 -5.52
CA SER A 224 -38.70 -8.41 -4.63
C SER A 224 -38.16 -9.86 -4.62
N LYS A 225 -37.89 -10.41 -5.80
CA LYS A 225 -37.41 -11.78 -6.01
C LYS A 225 -36.10 -11.75 -6.79
N LYS A 226 -35.12 -12.50 -6.29
CA LYS A 226 -33.82 -12.73 -6.95
C LYS A 226 -33.46 -14.20 -6.93
N ALA A 227 -32.65 -14.62 -7.90
CA ALA A 227 -32.10 -15.96 -8.00
C ALA A 227 -30.66 -15.89 -8.48
N VAL A 228 -29.86 -16.85 -8.04
CA VAL A 228 -28.48 -17.05 -8.52
C VAL A 228 -28.54 -17.98 -9.72
N VAL A 229 -27.93 -17.59 -10.83
CA VAL A 229 -27.94 -18.37 -12.07
C VAL A 229 -26.50 -18.63 -12.52
N PHE A 230 -26.23 -19.85 -12.95
CA PHE A 230 -24.96 -20.27 -13.51
C PHE A 230 -25.18 -20.74 -14.95
N GLY A 231 -24.44 -20.15 -15.89
CA GLY A 231 -24.37 -20.66 -17.27
C GLY A 231 -23.19 -21.61 -17.40
N ILE A 232 -23.45 -22.92 -17.44
CA ILE A 232 -22.43 -23.97 -17.37
C ILE A 232 -22.62 -25.03 -18.45
N ASN A 233 -21.66 -25.94 -18.60
CA ASN A 233 -21.75 -27.09 -19.50
C ASN A 233 -22.02 -28.39 -18.72
N CYS A 234 -22.28 -29.50 -19.42
CA CYS A 234 -22.56 -30.81 -18.78
C CYS A 234 -21.46 -31.27 -17.82
N GLN A 235 -20.18 -30.97 -18.10
CA GLN A 235 -19.08 -31.37 -17.23
C GLN A 235 -19.09 -30.61 -15.91
N LYS A 236 -19.34 -29.30 -15.95
CA LYS A 236 -19.50 -28.45 -14.76
C LYS A 236 -20.76 -28.84 -13.97
N LEU A 237 -21.86 -29.16 -14.65
CA LEU A 237 -23.10 -29.62 -14.00
C LEU A 237 -22.85 -30.90 -13.18
N ARG A 238 -22.09 -31.87 -13.71
CA ARG A 238 -21.72 -33.08 -12.95
C ARG A 238 -21.01 -32.75 -11.64
N LYS A 239 -20.11 -31.76 -11.65
CA LYS A 239 -19.40 -31.32 -10.43
C LYS A 239 -20.36 -30.69 -9.40
N PHE A 240 -21.38 -29.97 -9.85
CA PHE A 240 -22.43 -29.43 -8.98
C PHE A 240 -23.20 -30.57 -8.30
N HIS A 241 -23.65 -31.57 -9.06
CA HIS A 241 -24.39 -32.72 -8.51
C HIS A 241 -23.57 -33.54 -7.49
N CYS A 242 -22.24 -33.56 -7.60
CA CYS A 242 -21.39 -34.20 -6.60
C CYS A 242 -21.39 -33.50 -5.23
N ARG A 243 -21.86 -32.25 -5.13
CA ARG A 243 -21.78 -31.43 -3.90
C ARG A 243 -23.12 -30.87 -3.44
N ILE A 244 -24.06 -30.75 -4.36
CA ILE A 244 -25.33 -30.07 -4.14
C ILE A 244 -26.46 -31.02 -4.56
N PRO A 245 -27.36 -31.38 -3.63
CA PRO A 245 -28.56 -32.14 -3.94
C PRO A 245 -29.41 -31.50 -5.05
N GLU A 246 -30.01 -32.34 -5.90
CA GLU A 246 -30.77 -31.88 -7.08
C GLU A 246 -31.98 -31.02 -6.72
N ASN A 247 -32.57 -31.21 -5.54
CA ASN A 247 -33.73 -30.45 -5.08
C ASN A 247 -33.42 -28.99 -4.72
N ILE A 248 -32.15 -28.58 -4.66
CA ILE A 248 -31.73 -27.22 -4.29
C ILE A 248 -31.78 -26.25 -5.49
N PHE A 249 -31.60 -26.75 -6.72
CA PHE A 249 -31.56 -25.92 -7.92
C PHE A 249 -32.37 -26.53 -9.06
N SER A 250 -32.88 -25.66 -9.96
CA SER A 250 -33.52 -26.11 -11.19
C SER A 250 -32.53 -26.08 -12.35
N VAL A 251 -32.58 -27.09 -13.23
CA VAL A 251 -31.75 -27.17 -14.44
C VAL A 251 -32.63 -26.94 -15.66
N ALA A 252 -32.20 -26.03 -16.54
CA ALA A 252 -32.82 -25.80 -17.84
C ALA A 252 -31.75 -25.91 -18.95
N SER A 253 -32.08 -26.61 -20.03
CA SER A 253 -31.21 -26.72 -21.21
C SER A 253 -31.48 -25.56 -22.17
N GLU A 254 -30.43 -24.95 -22.73
CA GLU A 254 -30.52 -23.92 -23.76
C GLU A 254 -29.90 -24.36 -25.09
N ILE A 255 -30.17 -23.57 -26.13
CA ILE A 255 -29.64 -23.76 -27.49
C ILE A 255 -28.10 -23.69 -27.45
N ARG A 256 -27.42 -24.59 -28.20
CA ARG A 256 -25.95 -24.74 -28.29
C ARG A 256 -25.25 -25.33 -27.05
N GLY A 257 -25.92 -26.19 -26.27
CA GLY A 257 -25.28 -26.99 -25.22
C GLY A 257 -24.92 -26.23 -23.94
N SER A 258 -25.44 -25.01 -23.78
CA SER A 258 -25.38 -24.26 -22.52
C SER A 258 -26.50 -24.74 -21.58
N ILE A 259 -26.15 -24.98 -20.32
CA ILE A 259 -27.06 -25.38 -19.26
C ILE A 259 -27.19 -24.23 -18.28
N LYS A 260 -28.42 -23.84 -17.95
CA LYS A 260 -28.71 -22.89 -16.88
C LYS A 260 -29.10 -23.61 -15.61
N VAL A 261 -28.28 -23.45 -14.59
CA VAL A 261 -28.60 -23.86 -13.21
C VAL A 261 -29.11 -22.64 -12.46
N THR A 262 -30.30 -22.73 -11.86
CA THR A 262 -30.93 -21.63 -11.14
C THR A 262 -31.23 -22.02 -9.69
N LEU A 263 -30.67 -21.26 -8.75
CA LEU A 263 -30.97 -21.33 -7.32
C LEU A 263 -31.92 -20.18 -6.94
N ASN A 264 -33.13 -20.52 -6.53
CA ASN A 264 -34.16 -19.55 -6.13
C ASN A 264 -34.04 -19.14 -4.66
N ASP A 265 -32.91 -18.57 -4.26
CA ASP A 265 -32.70 -18.03 -2.92
C ASP A 265 -32.38 -16.53 -2.99
N THR A 266 -33.37 -15.70 -2.62
CA THR A 266 -33.23 -14.24 -2.65
C THR A 266 -32.31 -13.73 -1.55
N CYS A 267 -32.26 -14.36 -0.38
CA CYS A 267 -31.35 -13.90 0.67
C CYS A 267 -29.91 -14.17 0.26
N TYR A 268 -29.66 -15.37 -0.26
CA TYR A 268 -28.34 -15.76 -0.71
C TYR A 268 -27.87 -14.94 -1.91
N ALA A 269 -28.77 -14.64 -2.87
CA ALA A 269 -28.44 -13.73 -3.97
C ALA A 269 -28.07 -12.31 -3.49
N ASN A 270 -28.76 -11.79 -2.47
CA ASN A 270 -28.40 -10.50 -1.88
C ASN A 270 -27.05 -10.54 -1.18
N TRP A 271 -26.82 -11.57 -0.36
CA TRP A 271 -25.58 -11.79 0.37
C TRP A 271 -24.39 -11.93 -0.61
N LEU A 272 -24.55 -12.70 -1.69
CA LEU A 272 -23.52 -12.83 -2.72
C LEU A 272 -23.19 -11.50 -3.38
N ASN A 273 -24.19 -10.71 -3.75
CA ASN A 273 -23.97 -9.39 -4.35
C ASN A 273 -23.21 -8.45 -3.40
N GLU A 274 -23.64 -8.42 -2.14
CA GLU A 274 -23.06 -7.56 -1.12
C GLU A 274 -21.58 -7.87 -0.88
N HIS A 275 -21.24 -9.16 -0.76
CA HIS A 275 -19.87 -9.56 -0.44
C HIS A 275 -18.97 -9.66 -1.67
N PHE A 276 -19.46 -10.24 -2.76
CA PHE A 276 -18.62 -10.62 -3.90
C PHE A 276 -18.81 -9.76 -5.13
N GLY A 277 -19.85 -8.92 -5.18
CA GLY A 277 -20.17 -8.08 -6.35
C GLY A 277 -20.81 -8.88 -7.49
N GLU A 278 -21.49 -8.16 -8.39
CA GLU A 278 -22.32 -8.77 -9.43
C GLU A 278 -21.68 -8.74 -10.83
N LEU A 279 -21.18 -7.59 -11.26
CA LEU A 279 -20.62 -7.43 -12.61
C LEU A 279 -19.23 -8.08 -12.67
N SER A 280 -18.87 -8.70 -13.80
CA SER A 280 -17.60 -9.42 -13.96
C SER A 280 -16.35 -8.59 -13.60
N HIS A 281 -16.37 -7.28 -13.88
CA HIS A 281 -15.29 -6.34 -13.53
C HIS A 281 -15.36 -5.81 -12.09
N ALA A 282 -16.51 -5.93 -11.42
CA ALA A 282 -16.74 -5.50 -10.03
C ALA A 282 -16.70 -6.67 -9.04
N LYS A 283 -16.62 -7.92 -9.54
CA LYS A 283 -16.47 -9.10 -8.70
C LYS A 283 -15.17 -9.04 -7.90
N ARG A 284 -15.19 -9.53 -6.67
CA ARG A 284 -14.08 -9.47 -5.72
C ARG A 284 -14.18 -10.59 -4.69
N ILE A 285 -13.07 -10.84 -3.98
CA ILE A 285 -13.03 -11.77 -2.85
C ILE A 285 -12.72 -10.97 -1.58
N PRO A 286 -13.65 -10.89 -0.61
CA PRO A 286 -13.42 -10.26 0.68
C PRO A 286 -12.28 -10.89 1.47
N ALA A 287 -11.63 -10.09 2.32
CA ALA A 287 -10.49 -10.55 3.10
C ALA A 287 -10.84 -11.68 4.08
N TRP A 288 -12.07 -11.70 4.61
CA TRP A 288 -12.54 -12.76 5.52
C TRP A 288 -12.54 -14.16 4.89
N VAL A 289 -12.62 -14.26 3.55
CA VAL A 289 -12.57 -15.55 2.86
C VAL A 289 -11.19 -16.20 3.05
N MET A 290 -10.14 -15.40 3.22
CA MET A 290 -8.76 -15.88 3.41
C MET A 290 -8.55 -16.56 4.76
N SER A 291 -9.34 -16.21 5.79
CA SER A 291 -9.32 -16.81 7.12
C SER A 291 -10.38 -17.90 7.31
N HIS A 292 -11.38 -17.98 6.43
CA HIS A 292 -12.49 -18.91 6.57
C HIS A 292 -12.03 -20.39 6.62
N PRO A 293 -12.58 -21.25 7.50
CA PRO A 293 -12.23 -22.68 7.55
C PRO A 293 -12.47 -23.40 6.21
N LEU A 294 -13.60 -23.08 5.55
CA LEU A 294 -14.02 -23.64 4.26
C LEU A 294 -13.49 -22.88 3.03
N ARG A 295 -12.44 -22.07 3.18
CA ARG A 295 -11.83 -21.30 2.06
C ARG A 295 -11.36 -22.15 0.89
N HIS A 296 -10.95 -23.39 1.15
CA HIS A 296 -10.56 -24.36 0.13
C HIS A 296 -11.77 -24.83 -0.70
N VAL A 297 -12.94 -24.94 -0.09
CA VAL A 297 -14.21 -25.30 -0.76
C VAL A 297 -14.63 -24.17 -1.70
N PHE A 298 -14.52 -22.92 -1.25
CA PHE A 298 -14.73 -21.74 -2.09
C PHE A 298 -13.78 -21.72 -3.29
N LEU A 299 -12.47 -21.89 -3.05
CA LEU A 299 -11.48 -21.91 -4.12
C LEU A 299 -11.82 -23.00 -5.14
N GLN A 300 -12.23 -24.18 -4.69
CA GLN A 300 -12.61 -25.26 -5.58
C GLN A 300 -13.86 -24.95 -6.41
N GLY A 301 -14.87 -24.30 -5.83
CA GLY A 301 -16.05 -23.83 -6.58
C GLY A 301 -15.68 -22.84 -7.68
N TYR A 302 -14.78 -21.91 -7.37
CA TYR A 302 -14.24 -20.99 -8.37
C TYR A 302 -13.47 -21.73 -9.47
N LEU A 303 -12.53 -22.61 -9.12
CA LEU A 303 -11.74 -23.39 -10.07
C LEU A 303 -12.60 -24.32 -10.94
N ASP A 304 -13.70 -24.86 -10.42
CA ASP A 304 -14.60 -25.72 -11.19
C ASP A 304 -15.33 -24.97 -12.30
N THR A 305 -15.53 -23.66 -12.11
CA THR A 305 -16.18 -22.78 -13.10
C THR A 305 -15.17 -22.10 -14.02
N ASP A 306 -14.15 -21.46 -13.47
CA ASP A 306 -13.28 -20.54 -14.22
C ASP A 306 -11.81 -21.00 -14.29
N GLY A 307 -11.47 -22.11 -13.62
CA GLY A 307 -10.13 -22.68 -13.58
C GLY A 307 -9.81 -23.55 -14.80
N THR A 308 -8.79 -23.17 -15.56
CA THR A 308 -8.22 -24.00 -16.62
C THR A 308 -7.00 -24.77 -16.10
N PRO A 309 -6.98 -26.12 -16.12
CA PRO A 309 -5.81 -26.89 -15.71
C PRO A 309 -4.53 -26.46 -16.46
N SER A 310 -3.41 -26.39 -15.76
CA SER A 310 -2.13 -25.99 -16.32
C SER A 310 -0.95 -26.68 -15.65
N GLY A 311 -0.04 -27.25 -16.45
CA GLY A 311 1.15 -27.95 -15.93
C GLY A 311 0.81 -29.20 -15.10
N LYS A 312 1.71 -29.59 -14.19
CA LYS A 312 1.64 -30.88 -13.47
C LYS A 312 0.57 -30.97 -12.36
N ALA A 313 -0.04 -29.85 -11.97
CA ALA A 313 -1.14 -29.76 -10.99
C ALA A 313 -1.57 -28.30 -10.72
N GLY A 314 -1.35 -27.39 -11.68
CA GLY A 314 -1.65 -25.98 -11.54
C GLY A 314 -2.93 -25.58 -12.28
N PHE A 315 -3.29 -24.31 -12.17
CA PHE A 315 -4.45 -23.72 -12.83
C PHE A 315 -4.10 -22.35 -13.41
N ARG A 316 -4.77 -21.97 -14.49
CA ARG A 316 -4.82 -20.60 -15.00
C ARG A 316 -6.25 -20.11 -14.95
N ILE A 317 -6.39 -18.85 -14.59
CA ILE A 317 -7.66 -18.14 -14.45
C ILE A 317 -7.52 -16.82 -15.17
N ASN A 318 -8.56 -16.37 -15.87
CA ASN A 318 -8.59 -15.07 -16.53
C ASN A 318 -9.74 -14.25 -15.96
N SER A 319 -9.49 -13.01 -15.55
CA SER A 319 -10.52 -12.10 -15.05
C SER A 319 -10.29 -10.68 -15.53
N VAL A 320 -11.37 -9.99 -15.90
CA VAL A 320 -11.32 -8.53 -16.17
C VAL A 320 -11.31 -7.70 -14.89
N SER A 321 -11.52 -8.31 -13.71
CA SER A 321 -11.45 -7.64 -12.42
C SER A 321 -10.06 -7.79 -11.79
N PRO A 322 -9.29 -6.69 -11.60
CA PRO A 322 -8.03 -6.74 -10.87
C PRO A 322 -8.25 -7.16 -9.40
N ALA A 323 -9.36 -6.71 -8.79
CA ALA A 323 -9.70 -7.04 -7.42
C ALA A 323 -9.93 -8.55 -7.23
N LEU A 324 -10.59 -9.19 -8.20
CA LEU A 324 -10.78 -10.62 -8.21
C LEU A 324 -9.47 -11.36 -8.46
N ALA A 325 -8.67 -10.91 -9.42
CA ALA A 325 -7.40 -11.56 -9.76
C ALA A 325 -6.44 -11.60 -8.54
N TRP A 326 -6.27 -10.48 -7.84
CA TRP A 326 -5.49 -10.43 -6.61
C TRP A 326 -6.14 -11.18 -5.46
N GLY A 327 -7.47 -11.16 -5.36
CA GLY A 327 -8.23 -11.95 -4.39
C GLY A 327 -8.00 -13.45 -4.53
N VAL A 328 -8.07 -13.97 -5.75
CA VAL A 328 -7.81 -15.39 -6.09
C VAL A 328 -6.35 -15.74 -5.82
N ALA A 329 -5.43 -14.84 -6.20
CA ALA A 329 -4.01 -15.03 -5.93
C ALA A 329 -3.73 -15.15 -4.42
N GLY A 330 -4.27 -14.26 -3.59
CA GLY A 330 -4.15 -14.32 -2.13
C GLY A 330 -4.83 -15.55 -1.52
N LEU A 331 -6.08 -15.84 -1.93
CA LEU A 331 -6.81 -17.02 -1.46
C LEU A 331 -6.06 -18.32 -1.75
N SER A 332 -5.56 -18.49 -2.99
CA SER A 332 -4.80 -19.69 -3.35
C SER A 332 -3.54 -19.88 -2.50
N GLN A 333 -2.89 -18.79 -2.07
CA GLN A 333 -1.73 -18.86 -1.18
C GLN A 333 -2.11 -19.42 0.21
N THR A 334 -3.25 -19.00 0.76
CA THR A 334 -3.78 -19.56 2.02
C THR A 334 -4.22 -21.03 1.93
N CYS A 335 -4.30 -21.58 0.71
CA CYS A 335 -4.65 -22.95 0.40
C CYS A 335 -3.43 -23.81 -0.02
N GLY A 336 -2.20 -23.34 0.22
CA GLY A 336 -0.98 -24.12 -0.07
C GLY A 336 -0.51 -24.07 -1.53
N TYR A 337 -0.94 -23.05 -2.28
CA TYR A 337 -0.47 -22.78 -3.62
C TYR A 337 0.46 -21.56 -3.66
N VAL A 338 1.19 -21.40 -4.76
CA VAL A 338 1.86 -20.17 -5.14
C VAL A 338 1.17 -19.61 -6.37
N SER A 339 1.05 -18.28 -6.43
CA SER A 339 0.31 -17.62 -7.51
C SER A 339 1.07 -16.42 -8.07
N SER A 340 0.83 -16.10 -9.35
CA SER A 340 1.27 -14.85 -9.98
C SER A 340 0.14 -14.24 -10.78
N VAL A 341 0.03 -12.90 -10.76
CA VAL A 341 -1.02 -12.16 -11.46
C VAL A 341 -0.40 -11.35 -12.59
N SER A 342 -0.65 -11.74 -13.85
CA SER A 342 -0.18 -11.04 -15.05
C SER A 342 -1.29 -10.20 -15.66
N PHE A 343 -0.98 -9.03 -16.20
CA PHE A 343 -1.91 -8.25 -17.02
C PHE A 343 -1.69 -8.58 -18.50
N ILE A 344 -2.78 -8.74 -19.25
CA ILE A 344 -2.78 -9.08 -20.67
C ILE A 344 -3.59 -8.01 -21.42
N GLU A 345 -2.90 -7.30 -22.31
CA GLU A 345 -3.52 -6.38 -23.25
C GLU A 345 -4.01 -7.15 -24.49
N VAL A 346 -5.19 -6.79 -24.97
CA VAL A 346 -5.80 -7.38 -26.16
C VAL A 346 -6.41 -6.32 -27.05
N GLU A 347 -6.50 -6.63 -28.33
CA GLU A 347 -7.26 -5.82 -29.29
C GLU A 347 -8.71 -5.65 -28.81
N PRO A 348 -9.28 -4.43 -28.85
CA PRO A 348 -10.63 -4.15 -28.34
C PRO A 348 -11.73 -4.97 -29.03
N LYS A 349 -11.46 -5.53 -30.21
CA LYS A 349 -12.41 -6.33 -30.99
C LYS A 349 -11.77 -7.66 -31.40
N LYS A 350 -12.57 -8.72 -31.38
CA LYS A 350 -12.22 -10.04 -31.96
C LYS A 350 -13.42 -10.61 -32.69
N VAL A 351 -13.17 -11.40 -33.73
CA VAL A 351 -14.19 -12.20 -34.39
C VAL A 351 -14.27 -13.57 -33.72
N ILE A 352 -15.47 -13.94 -33.24
CA ILE A 352 -15.77 -15.28 -32.71
C ILE A 352 -16.99 -15.79 -33.46
N GLU A 353 -16.85 -16.90 -34.19
CA GLU A 353 -17.93 -17.50 -34.99
C GLU A 353 -18.64 -16.43 -35.85
N ASP A 354 -17.86 -15.68 -36.64
CA ASP A 354 -18.32 -14.60 -37.53
C ASP A 354 -19.00 -13.40 -36.85
N ARG A 355 -18.95 -13.32 -35.51
CA ARG A 355 -19.46 -12.17 -34.74
C ARG A 355 -18.31 -11.32 -34.22
N VAL A 356 -18.39 -10.01 -34.46
CA VAL A 356 -17.48 -9.04 -33.84
C VAL A 356 -17.89 -8.83 -32.39
N VAL A 357 -17.04 -9.24 -31.47
CA VAL A 357 -17.24 -9.06 -30.02
C VAL A 357 -16.24 -8.06 -29.46
N ASN A 358 -16.71 -7.24 -28.52
CA ASN A 358 -15.84 -6.36 -27.76
C ASN A 358 -15.06 -7.16 -26.71
N GLN A 359 -13.78 -6.84 -26.55
CA GLN A 359 -12.92 -7.39 -25.52
C GLN A 359 -12.38 -6.30 -24.62
N ARG A 360 -11.99 -6.72 -23.42
CA ARG A 360 -11.30 -5.89 -22.45
C ARG A 360 -9.96 -6.56 -22.12
N ASN A 361 -8.98 -5.75 -21.79
CA ASN A 361 -7.78 -6.23 -21.14
C ASN A 361 -8.15 -7.01 -19.88
N TYR A 362 -7.37 -8.02 -19.55
CA TYR A 362 -7.68 -8.93 -18.47
C TYR A 362 -6.42 -9.32 -17.69
N TYR A 363 -6.64 -9.83 -16.49
CA TYR A 363 -5.63 -10.34 -15.60
C TYR A 363 -5.65 -11.86 -15.64
N GLN A 364 -4.47 -12.47 -15.79
CA GLN A 364 -4.29 -13.90 -15.71
C GLN A 364 -3.62 -14.28 -14.39
N VAL A 365 -4.29 -15.11 -13.59
CA VAL A 365 -3.72 -15.71 -12.39
C VAL A 365 -3.21 -17.09 -12.73
N THR A 366 -1.91 -17.32 -12.55
CA THR A 366 -1.31 -18.66 -12.64
C THR A 366 -1.09 -19.20 -11.24
N ILE A 367 -1.66 -20.37 -10.96
CA ILE A 367 -1.60 -21.05 -9.66
C ILE A 367 -0.81 -22.35 -9.83
N CYS A 368 0.13 -22.61 -8.91
CA CYS A 368 0.92 -23.83 -8.89
C CYS A 368 1.02 -24.36 -7.45
N PRO A 369 0.97 -25.68 -7.20
CA PRO A 369 1.19 -26.21 -5.86
C PRO A 369 2.53 -25.75 -5.29
N GLN A 370 2.53 -25.30 -4.04
CA GLN A 370 3.71 -24.71 -3.42
C GLN A 370 4.93 -25.65 -3.45
N LYS A 371 4.72 -26.95 -3.24
CA LYS A 371 5.76 -27.99 -3.31
C LYS A 371 6.50 -28.08 -4.65
N LEU A 372 5.92 -27.55 -5.72
CA LEU A 372 6.51 -27.54 -7.05
C LEU A 372 7.21 -26.21 -7.38
N SER A 373 7.09 -25.20 -6.50
CA SER A 373 7.73 -23.90 -6.70
C SER A 373 9.23 -23.98 -6.38
N ARG A 374 10.06 -23.48 -7.31
CA ARG A 374 11.50 -23.30 -7.09
C ARG A 374 11.88 -21.87 -6.72
N LYS A 375 10.93 -20.93 -6.80
CA LYS A 375 11.16 -19.48 -6.69
C LYS A 375 10.49 -18.85 -5.46
N SER A 376 9.77 -19.66 -4.68
CA SER A 376 9.07 -19.23 -3.48
C SER A 376 9.17 -20.32 -2.42
N ARG A 377 9.19 -19.91 -1.16
CA ARG A 377 9.35 -20.81 -0.01
C ARG A 377 8.51 -20.32 1.15
N LEU A 378 8.10 -21.22 2.02
CA LEU A 378 7.37 -20.88 3.23
C LEU A 378 8.34 -20.89 4.41
N ALA A 379 8.44 -19.76 5.08
CA ALA A 379 9.20 -19.59 6.31
C ALA A 379 8.56 -18.47 7.12
N HIS A 380 8.73 -18.47 8.44
CA HIS A 380 8.16 -17.44 9.32
C HIS A 380 6.63 -17.30 9.20
N GLY A 381 5.92 -18.37 8.82
CA GLY A 381 4.48 -18.33 8.57
C GLY A 381 4.07 -17.47 7.37
N MET A 382 4.99 -17.17 6.46
CA MET A 382 4.81 -16.32 5.29
C MET A 382 5.41 -16.96 4.03
N LEU A 383 4.84 -16.62 2.88
CA LEU A 383 5.39 -17.00 1.59
C LEU A 383 6.45 -15.98 1.17
N LEU A 384 7.71 -16.41 1.15
CA LEU A 384 8.86 -15.60 0.77
C LEU A 384 9.12 -15.68 -0.74
N ARG A 385 9.27 -14.53 -1.38
CA ARG A 385 9.36 -14.42 -2.84
C ARG A 385 10.52 -13.53 -3.25
N THR A 386 11.38 -14.05 -4.12
CA THR A 386 12.61 -13.36 -4.50
C THR A 386 12.32 -12.03 -5.20
N VAL A 387 12.96 -10.96 -4.73
CA VAL A 387 13.08 -9.71 -5.47
C VAL A 387 14.25 -9.84 -6.45
N LYS A 388 13.98 -9.58 -7.73
CA LYS A 388 14.95 -9.74 -8.81
C LYS A 388 15.81 -8.50 -8.95
N GLU A 389 15.18 -7.34 -8.97
CA GLU A 389 15.82 -6.05 -9.21
C GLU A 389 14.91 -4.91 -8.74
N PHE A 390 15.53 -3.75 -8.53
CA PHE A 390 14.86 -2.47 -8.41
C PHE A 390 15.47 -1.55 -9.46
N LYS A 391 14.64 -0.95 -10.31
CA LYS A 391 15.10 -0.06 -11.39
C LYS A 391 14.44 1.29 -11.23
N SER A 392 15.21 2.36 -11.11
CA SER A 392 14.70 3.72 -11.18
C SER A 392 13.99 3.90 -12.53
N VAL A 393 12.72 4.30 -12.50
CA VAL A 393 11.91 4.54 -13.71
C VAL A 393 11.77 6.03 -13.96
N GLY A 394 11.63 6.80 -12.87
CA GLY A 394 11.40 8.24 -12.92
C GLY A 394 10.11 8.63 -12.22
N LEU A 395 9.66 9.80 -12.59
CA LEU A 395 8.57 10.57 -12.01
C LEU A 395 7.19 9.93 -12.25
N ASP A 396 6.38 9.77 -11.19
CA ASP A 396 4.99 9.30 -11.28
C ASP A 396 4.14 9.72 -10.07
N THR A 397 2.83 9.82 -10.26
CA THR A 397 1.88 10.16 -9.19
C THR A 397 1.80 9.00 -8.22
N VAL A 398 2.17 9.27 -6.97
CA VAL A 398 2.18 8.33 -5.87
C VAL A 398 1.12 8.66 -4.82
N TYR A 399 0.48 7.63 -4.31
CA TYR A 399 -0.54 7.57 -3.29
C TYR A 399 0.04 6.93 -2.02
N ASN A 400 -0.47 7.32 -0.87
CA ASN A 400 -0.08 6.74 0.42
C ASN A 400 -1.32 6.59 1.28
N ILE A 401 -1.33 5.56 2.13
CA ILE A 401 -2.35 5.38 3.15
C ILE A 401 -1.68 5.25 4.52
N GLU A 402 -2.29 5.87 5.53
CA GLU A 402 -1.86 5.76 6.92
C GLU A 402 -2.82 4.82 7.65
N VAL A 403 -2.28 3.69 8.08
CA VAL A 403 -3.02 2.64 8.80
C VAL A 403 -2.73 2.73 10.29
N GLU A 404 -3.76 2.63 11.13
CA GLU A 404 -3.59 2.61 12.58
C GLU A 404 -3.00 1.30 13.11
N GLY A 405 -2.56 1.33 14.37
CA GLY A 405 -2.17 0.12 15.10
C GLY A 405 -0.87 -0.49 14.57
N ASP A 406 -1.00 -1.49 13.69
CA ASP A 406 0.13 -2.26 13.15
C ASP A 406 0.92 -1.52 12.07
N HIS A 407 0.47 -0.32 11.69
CA HIS A 407 1.15 0.58 10.75
C HIS A 407 1.60 -0.09 9.46
N SER A 408 0.82 -1.03 8.94
CA SER A 408 1.18 -1.85 7.78
C SER A 408 -0.06 -2.32 7.06
N TYR A 409 0.12 -2.69 5.80
CA TYR A 409 -0.94 -3.21 4.96
C TYR A 409 -0.41 -4.13 3.87
N ILE A 410 -1.33 -4.82 3.19
CA ILE A 410 -1.01 -5.69 2.06
C ILE A 410 -1.27 -4.95 0.75
N LEU A 411 -0.23 -4.77 -0.07
CA LEU A 411 -0.27 -4.12 -1.39
C LEU A 411 0.20 -5.10 -2.46
N ASN A 412 -0.67 -5.42 -3.42
CA ASN A 412 -0.45 -6.47 -4.42
C ASN A 412 0.03 -7.79 -3.77
N GLY A 413 -0.51 -8.15 -2.60
CA GLY A 413 -0.08 -9.32 -1.83
C GLY A 413 1.22 -9.15 -1.04
N ALA A 414 2.02 -8.11 -1.27
CA ALA A 414 3.23 -7.80 -0.51
C ALA A 414 2.89 -7.10 0.81
N VAL A 415 3.58 -7.48 1.88
CA VAL A 415 3.50 -6.79 3.16
C VAL A 415 4.34 -5.52 3.12
N VAL A 416 3.70 -4.38 3.32
CA VAL A 416 4.34 -3.04 3.34
C VAL A 416 3.99 -2.30 4.62
N HIS A 417 4.81 -1.33 5.00
CA HIS A 417 4.57 -0.51 6.18
C HIS A 417 4.09 0.90 5.79
N ASN A 418 3.47 1.62 6.73
CA ASN A 418 3.20 3.05 6.57
C ASN A 418 4.51 3.74 6.16
N CYS A 419 4.40 4.73 5.30
CA CYS A 419 5.53 5.58 4.95
C CYS A 419 5.89 6.46 6.16
N GLN A 420 6.77 5.94 7.03
CA GLN A 420 7.48 6.70 8.05
C GLN A 420 8.93 6.82 7.57
N ALA A 421 9.50 8.02 7.66
CA ALA A 421 10.93 8.22 7.44
C ALA A 421 11.68 7.28 8.40
N PHE A 422 12.40 6.30 7.85
CA PHE A 422 13.30 5.44 8.62
C PHE A 422 14.40 6.30 9.25
N SER A 423 14.63 6.19 10.56
CA SER A 423 15.69 6.97 11.21
C SER A 423 17.09 6.36 11.05
N ILE A 424 18.02 7.26 10.79
CA ILE A 424 19.27 7.64 11.48
C ILE A 424 19.78 6.79 12.68
N ALA A 425 19.66 5.47 12.67
CA ALA A 425 20.38 4.62 13.66
C ALA A 425 21.73 4.07 13.16
N GLY A 426 22.24 4.55 12.01
CA GLY A 426 23.46 4.04 11.36
C GLY A 426 24.72 4.93 11.43
N LEU A 427 24.73 5.98 12.25
CA LEU A 427 25.71 7.09 12.19
C LEU A 427 27.11 6.81 12.76
N ARG A 428 27.67 5.61 12.54
CA ARG A 428 29.13 5.40 12.65
C ARG A 428 29.75 4.68 11.45
N GLY A 429 29.01 4.54 10.36
CA GLY A 429 29.40 3.77 9.18
C GLY A 429 29.48 4.55 7.87
N GLY A 430 29.98 5.79 7.86
CA GLY A 430 30.44 6.43 6.62
C GLY A 430 29.36 7.13 5.78
N LEU A 431 29.82 8.12 5.01
CA LEU A 431 29.08 9.15 4.28
C LEU A 431 28.37 8.66 2.99
N ASP A 432 27.98 7.38 2.91
CA ASP A 432 27.51 6.74 1.65
C ASP A 432 26.09 6.11 1.72
N ASP A 433 25.24 6.44 2.71
CA ASP A 433 23.88 5.86 2.82
C ASP A 433 22.77 6.84 2.38
N GLU A 434 22.04 6.49 1.31
CA GLU A 434 21.01 7.34 0.65
C GLU A 434 19.65 7.38 1.38
N ARG A 435 19.45 6.61 2.46
CA ARG A 435 18.12 6.35 3.05
C ARG A 435 17.54 7.43 3.98
N GLY A 436 18.26 8.55 4.20
CA GLY A 436 17.83 9.68 5.04
C GLY A 436 17.79 11.04 4.33
N ALA A 437 17.99 11.07 3.01
CA ALA A 437 18.46 12.25 2.30
C ALA A 437 17.50 13.45 2.33
N LEU A 438 16.18 13.28 2.21
CA LEU A 438 15.29 14.44 1.99
C LEU A 438 15.04 15.29 3.24
N THR A 439 14.87 14.68 4.42
CA THR A 439 14.73 15.43 5.68
C THR A 439 16.06 16.13 6.05
N LEU A 440 17.19 15.47 5.79
CA LEU A 440 18.52 16.08 5.94
C LEU A 440 18.73 17.22 4.95
N LYS A 441 18.37 17.04 3.68
CA LYS A 441 18.45 18.09 2.65
C LYS A 441 17.50 19.25 2.93
N TYR A 442 16.37 19.00 3.60
CA TYR A 442 15.49 20.06 4.09
C TYR A 442 16.17 20.89 5.20
N VAL A 443 16.83 20.24 6.17
CA VAL A 443 17.63 20.93 7.20
C VAL A 443 18.82 21.69 6.58
N GLU A 444 19.56 21.06 5.67
CA GLU A 444 20.67 21.70 4.96
C GLU A 444 20.20 22.93 4.16
N LEU A 445 19.05 22.84 3.49
CA LEU A 445 18.45 23.97 2.78
C LEU A 445 18.05 25.08 3.76
N ALA A 446 17.42 24.73 4.89
CA ALA A 446 17.08 25.72 5.90
C ALA A 446 18.32 26.44 6.47
N ASN A 447 19.40 25.70 6.73
CA ASN A 447 20.68 26.27 7.17
C ASN A 447 21.28 27.19 6.11
N ALA A 448 21.33 26.75 4.86
CA ALA A 448 21.80 27.57 3.75
C ALA A 448 21.02 28.88 3.58
N ILE A 449 19.70 28.85 3.78
CA ILE A 449 18.84 30.04 3.75
C ILE A 449 19.19 30.98 4.91
N ASP A 450 19.39 30.46 6.11
CA ASP A 450 19.76 31.28 7.27
C ASP A 450 21.14 31.91 7.12
N ASP A 451 22.13 31.13 6.70
CA ASP A 451 23.49 31.61 6.42
C ASP A 451 23.43 32.77 5.43
N LYS A 452 22.72 32.58 4.31
CA LYS A 452 22.62 33.61 3.27
C LYS A 452 21.88 34.86 3.73
N ARG A 453 20.84 34.71 4.54
CA ARG A 453 20.09 35.82 5.14
C ARG A 453 20.96 36.60 6.13
N SER A 454 21.80 35.90 6.89
CA SER A 454 22.72 36.53 7.85
C SER A 454 23.75 37.44 7.18
N GLU A 455 24.29 37.06 6.02
CA GLU A 455 25.19 37.89 5.20
C GLU A 455 24.56 39.24 4.82
N SER A 456 23.23 39.25 4.67
CA SER A 456 22.43 40.43 4.34
C SER A 456 21.81 41.12 5.57
N PHE A 457 22.26 40.78 6.79
CA PHE A 457 21.73 41.27 8.06
C PHE A 457 20.21 41.06 8.23
N LEU A 458 19.65 40.04 7.57
CA LEU A 458 18.25 39.66 7.69
C LEU A 458 18.07 38.65 8.82
N LYS A 459 16.85 38.58 9.37
CA LYS A 459 16.48 37.58 10.38
C LYS A 459 16.47 36.17 9.76
N PRO A 460 16.76 35.11 10.52
CA PRO A 460 16.59 33.72 10.09
C PRO A 460 15.20 33.45 9.49
N THR A 461 15.13 32.50 8.57
CA THR A 461 13.89 32.03 7.95
C THR A 461 13.01 31.32 8.97
N VAL A 462 11.70 31.43 8.78
CA VAL A 462 10.72 30.67 9.55
C VAL A 462 10.49 29.34 8.86
N ILE A 463 10.66 28.24 9.57
CA ILE A 463 10.48 26.90 9.00
C ILE A 463 9.10 26.39 9.40
N VAL A 464 8.32 25.96 8.42
CA VAL A 464 7.01 25.34 8.63
C VAL A 464 7.04 23.94 8.05
N TRP A 465 7.07 22.92 8.90
CA TRP A 465 7.13 21.54 8.44
C TRP A 465 5.83 20.82 8.77
N GLU A 466 5.13 20.32 7.76
CA GLU A 466 3.87 19.58 7.95
C GLU A 466 4.14 18.08 7.95
N ASN A 467 3.72 17.39 9.01
CA ASN A 467 3.71 15.94 9.00
C ASN A 467 2.54 15.35 9.79
N VAL A 468 2.41 14.02 9.72
CA VAL A 468 1.44 13.26 10.49
C VAL A 468 1.88 13.15 11.96
N PRO A 469 0.94 13.16 12.94
CA PRO A 469 1.26 13.01 14.37
C PRO A 469 2.06 11.76 14.73
N GLY A 470 2.03 10.71 13.89
CA GLY A 470 2.79 9.48 14.12
C GLY A 470 4.30 9.70 14.20
N VAL A 471 4.84 10.80 13.64
CA VAL A 471 6.26 11.14 13.78
C VAL A 471 6.66 11.33 15.25
N LEU A 472 5.74 11.79 16.11
CA LEU A 472 5.96 12.01 17.55
C LEU A 472 6.15 10.71 18.35
N SER A 473 5.98 9.55 17.74
CA SER A 473 6.04 8.24 18.41
C SER A 473 6.89 7.22 17.66
N SER A 474 7.81 7.68 16.80
CA SER A 474 8.71 6.77 16.06
C SER A 474 9.65 6.04 17.02
N ALA A 475 9.75 4.72 16.93
CA ALA A 475 10.50 3.89 17.88
C ALA A 475 12.01 4.20 17.91
N ASP A 476 12.52 4.74 16.81
CA ASP A 476 13.91 5.04 16.54
C ASP A 476 14.28 6.51 16.78
N ASN A 477 13.38 7.27 17.39
CA ASN A 477 13.55 8.69 17.70
C ASN A 477 13.80 9.59 16.47
N ALA A 478 13.27 9.24 15.30
CA ALA A 478 13.36 10.05 14.07
C ALA A 478 13.03 11.54 14.29
N PHE A 479 11.99 11.83 15.09
CA PHE A 479 11.59 13.20 15.40
C PHE A 479 12.62 13.93 16.26
N GLY A 480 13.22 13.27 17.26
CA GLY A 480 14.30 13.85 18.05
C GLY A 480 15.55 14.18 17.24
N CYS A 481 15.88 13.33 16.26
CA CYS A 481 16.97 13.60 15.32
C CYS A 481 16.65 14.79 14.39
N PHE A 482 15.42 14.89 13.91
CA PHE A 482 14.99 16.02 13.08
C PHE A 482 14.99 17.35 13.85
N LEU A 483 14.49 17.32 15.09
CA LEU A 483 14.53 18.46 16.00
C LEU A 483 15.97 18.91 16.27
N ALA A 484 16.90 17.97 16.49
CA ALA A 484 18.31 18.28 16.67
C ALA A 484 18.91 18.98 15.45
N GLY A 485 18.69 18.44 14.25
CA GLY A 485 19.15 19.06 13.01
C GLY A 485 18.61 20.48 12.79
N LEU A 486 17.32 20.72 13.07
CA LEU A 486 16.72 22.06 12.96
C LEU A 486 17.22 23.03 14.03
N ALA A 487 17.40 22.54 15.26
CA ALA A 487 17.83 23.33 16.40
C ALA A 487 19.33 23.67 16.36
N GLY A 488 20.12 22.91 15.59
CA GLY A 488 21.56 23.07 15.44
C GLY A 488 22.37 22.25 16.44
N GLU A 489 21.85 21.11 16.89
CA GLU A 489 22.52 20.19 17.81
C GLU A 489 23.05 18.95 17.09
N ASP A 490 24.19 18.43 17.57
CA ASP A 490 24.84 17.25 17.01
C ASP A 490 24.30 15.93 17.59
N ALA A 491 23.47 16.01 18.63
CA ALA A 491 22.88 14.86 19.31
C ALA A 491 21.34 14.90 19.22
N PRO A 492 20.67 13.76 18.93
CA PRO A 492 19.22 13.68 18.95
C PRO A 492 18.64 14.11 20.30
N PHE A 493 17.61 14.96 20.28
CA PHE A 493 16.88 15.25 21.51
C PHE A 493 16.07 14.05 21.98
N GLU A 494 15.83 13.99 23.28
CA GLU A 494 14.92 13.04 23.89
C GLU A 494 13.64 13.73 24.39
N PRO A 495 12.48 13.05 24.38
CA PRO A 495 11.21 13.66 24.78
C PRO A 495 11.12 14.01 26.28
N GLY A 496 12.02 13.49 27.12
CA GLY A 496 12.11 13.75 28.56
C GLY A 496 12.94 12.67 29.27
N ASP A 497 12.94 12.66 30.60
CA ASP A 497 13.74 11.69 31.38
C ASP A 497 13.28 10.25 31.16
N ARG A 498 14.25 9.36 30.92
CA ARG A 498 13.98 7.95 30.69
C ARG A 498 13.69 7.22 32.02
N PRO A 499 12.56 6.52 32.15
CA PRO A 499 12.25 5.76 33.36
C PRO A 499 13.09 4.47 33.44
N GLU A 500 13.05 3.81 34.60
CA GLU A 500 13.70 2.51 34.79
C GLU A 500 13.22 1.48 33.73
N SER A 501 14.11 0.54 33.41
CA SER A 501 13.79 -0.61 32.57
C SER A 501 12.53 -1.33 33.07
N GLY A 502 11.63 -1.67 32.15
CA GLY A 502 10.33 -2.25 32.48
C GLY A 502 9.21 -1.24 32.77
N LYS A 503 9.52 0.05 32.95
CA LYS A 503 8.53 1.09 33.27
C LYS A 503 8.33 2.05 32.09
N SER A 504 7.10 2.55 31.95
CA SER A 504 6.74 3.62 31.00
C SER A 504 6.43 4.91 31.77
N ASN A 505 6.62 6.06 31.13
CA ASN A 505 6.20 7.36 31.67
C ASN A 505 5.52 8.20 30.57
N ALA A 506 5.35 9.50 30.82
CA ALA A 506 4.72 10.41 29.85
C ALA A 506 5.48 10.50 28.51
N PHE A 507 6.80 10.30 28.54
CA PHE A 507 7.73 10.54 27.43
C PHE A 507 8.31 9.27 26.81
N TRP A 508 8.17 8.14 27.51
CA TRP A 508 8.76 6.87 27.11
C TRP A 508 7.79 5.72 27.31
N ARG A 509 7.67 4.88 26.30
CA ARG A 509 6.93 3.62 26.37
C ARG A 509 7.91 2.46 26.42
N TRP A 510 7.82 1.63 27.45
CA TRP A 510 8.56 0.37 27.50
C TRP A 510 8.04 -0.61 26.46
N ASP A 511 8.93 -1.15 25.63
CA ASP A 511 8.64 -2.24 24.72
C ASP A 511 9.24 -3.55 25.27
N GLY A 512 8.37 -4.38 25.84
CA GLY A 512 8.77 -5.67 26.41
C GLY A 512 9.29 -6.68 25.39
N LYS A 513 9.12 -6.45 24.07
CA LYS A 513 9.67 -7.34 23.03
C LYS A 513 11.13 -7.00 22.70
N THR A 514 11.44 -5.71 22.61
CA THR A 514 12.79 -5.23 22.27
C THR A 514 13.66 -5.02 23.51
N GLY A 515 13.06 -4.93 24.69
CA GLY A 515 13.78 -4.59 25.92
C GLY A 515 14.26 -3.15 25.94
N CYS A 516 13.64 -2.28 25.15
CA CYS A 516 14.04 -0.89 24.95
C CYS A 516 12.85 0.06 25.19
N HIS A 517 13.15 1.32 25.51
CA HIS A 517 12.16 2.39 25.55
C HIS A 517 11.96 3.00 24.16
N ALA A 518 10.71 3.06 23.70
CA ALA A 518 10.32 3.83 22.52
C ALA A 518 9.93 5.26 22.95
N PRO A 519 10.43 6.30 22.27
CA PRO A 519 10.12 7.69 22.62
C PRO A 519 8.66 8.05 22.29
N LYS A 520 8.09 8.91 23.11
CA LYS A 520 6.74 9.44 23.01
C LYS A 520 6.78 10.95 23.24
N TRP A 521 6.84 11.70 22.16
CA TRP A 521 6.86 13.15 22.20
C TRP A 521 5.48 13.72 22.57
N PRO A 522 5.41 14.80 23.35
CA PRO A 522 4.16 15.46 23.66
C PRO A 522 3.51 16.04 22.39
N GLN A 523 2.19 16.22 22.41
CA GLN A 523 1.43 16.70 21.24
C GLN A 523 1.72 18.16 20.88
N CYS A 524 2.35 18.89 21.79
CA CYS A 524 2.97 20.17 21.55
C CYS A 524 4.21 20.29 22.42
N GLY A 525 5.16 21.08 21.98
CA GLY A 525 6.36 21.35 22.74
C GLY A 525 7.22 22.39 22.04
N CYS A 526 8.33 22.73 22.69
CA CYS A 526 9.33 23.61 22.14
C CYS A 526 10.71 23.21 22.62
N ILE A 527 11.70 23.40 21.75
CA ILE A 527 13.11 23.22 22.01
C ILE A 527 13.83 24.50 21.61
N TYR A 528 14.80 24.89 22.42
CA TYR A 528 15.67 26.03 22.19
C TYR A 528 17.06 25.48 21.92
N GLY A 529 17.44 25.43 20.65
CA GLY A 529 18.80 25.10 20.25
C GLY A 529 19.64 26.33 19.93
N PRO A 530 20.93 26.13 19.63
CA PRO A 530 21.88 27.18 19.31
C PRO A 530 21.55 27.91 18.00
N GLN A 531 20.97 27.22 17.01
CA GLN A 531 20.61 27.82 15.72
C GLN A 531 19.16 28.30 15.70
N ARG A 532 18.21 27.47 16.17
CA ARG A 532 16.77 27.79 16.09
C ARG A 532 15.98 27.40 17.32
N LYS A 533 14.86 28.10 17.46
CA LYS A 533 13.77 27.72 18.37
C LYS A 533 12.77 26.91 17.57
N VAL A 534 12.62 25.63 17.90
CA VAL A 534 11.73 24.71 17.20
C VAL A 534 10.54 24.44 18.09
N ALA A 535 9.35 24.80 17.65
CA ALA A 535 8.10 24.51 18.35
C ALA A 535 7.24 23.63 17.47
N TRP A 536 6.45 22.77 18.10
CA TRP A 536 5.49 21.96 17.39
C TRP A 536 4.14 21.91 18.09
N ARG A 537 3.09 21.68 17.31
CA ARG A 537 1.75 21.40 17.83
C ARG A 537 0.93 20.60 16.83
N ILE A 538 0.09 19.72 17.35
CA ILE A 538 -0.94 19.09 16.54
C ILE A 538 -2.12 20.06 16.33
N LEU A 539 -2.39 20.43 15.10
CA LEU A 539 -3.58 21.18 14.68
C LEU A 539 -4.49 20.29 13.84
N ASP A 540 -5.80 20.52 13.90
CA ASP A 540 -6.79 19.74 13.14
C ASP A 540 -7.63 20.66 12.26
N ALA A 541 -7.60 20.41 10.95
CA ALA A 541 -8.34 21.18 9.95
C ALA A 541 -9.85 21.27 10.22
N GLN A 542 -10.45 20.33 10.98
CA GLN A 542 -11.88 20.38 11.32
C GLN A 542 -12.29 21.66 12.06
N TYR A 543 -11.35 22.32 12.75
CA TYR A 543 -11.61 23.55 13.49
C TYR A 543 -11.40 24.82 12.64
N PHE A 544 -11.15 24.65 11.33
CA PHE A 544 -10.85 25.74 10.39
C PHE A 544 -11.83 25.77 9.20
N GLY A 545 -13.08 25.37 9.42
CA GLY A 545 -14.17 25.57 8.45
C GLY A 545 -14.18 24.61 7.25
N VAL A 546 -13.39 23.53 7.28
CA VAL A 546 -13.44 22.46 6.28
C VAL A 546 -14.10 21.21 6.84
N ALA A 547 -14.89 20.50 6.03
CA ALA A 547 -15.67 19.32 6.45
C ALA A 547 -14.80 18.09 6.84
N GLN A 548 -13.48 18.17 6.71
CA GLN A 548 -12.55 17.06 6.86
C GLN A 548 -11.69 17.19 8.13
N ARG A 549 -11.63 16.13 8.95
CA ARG A 549 -10.64 15.98 10.04
C ARG A 549 -9.26 15.70 9.45
N ARG A 550 -8.29 16.57 9.72
CA ARG A 550 -6.90 16.44 9.25
C ARG A 550 -5.96 16.92 10.35
N ARG A 551 -5.71 16.06 11.35
CA ARG A 551 -4.69 16.31 12.38
C ARG A 551 -3.30 16.29 11.76
N ARG A 552 -2.53 17.35 11.90
CA ARG A 552 -1.13 17.45 11.47
C ARG A 552 -0.28 17.99 12.59
N VAL A 553 0.95 17.50 12.71
CA VAL A 553 1.98 18.21 13.45
C VAL A 553 2.53 19.28 12.51
N PHE A 554 2.59 20.49 13.03
CA PHE A 554 3.30 21.62 12.47
C PHE A 554 4.41 22.00 13.42
#